data_AF-A0A8C5WN98-F1
#
_entry.id   AF-A0A8C5WN98-F1
#
_cell.length_a   1.000
_cell.length_b   1.000
_cell.length_c   1.000
_cell.angle_alpha   90.00
_cell.angle_beta   90.00
_cell.angle_gamma   90.00
#
_symmetry.space_group_name_H-M   'P 1'
#
loop_
_entity.id
_entity.type
_entity.pdbx_description
1 polymer ?
#
loop_
_entity_poly.entity_id
_entity_poly.type
_entity_poly.pdbx_seq_one_letter_code
_entity_poly.pdbx_strand_id
1 'polypeptide(L)'
;MASLSTLSFLLATLLTQGSCLICETCQSPGKDCTGMSRTCAETEDACLTFVGINSLWSDKITETVKVCSVNSTCLSGPISVTINSEIHFWSTSSCCQGDLCNNKKLDMPPENTTLNGLTCPACFNLGSDQCEMVRTLNCVGEDNHCITTSGTITVSKLHLHFHIVGIITGSHM
;
A
#
# COMPACT_ATOMS: atom_id res chain seq x y z
N MET A 1 39.35 41.57 2.97
CA MET A 1 38.79 40.65 3.98
C MET A 1 37.26 40.66 4.05
N ALA A 2 36.57 41.79 3.82
CA ALA A 2 35.11 41.85 3.84
C ALA A 2 34.40 41.09 2.70
N SER A 3 34.99 40.96 1.50
CA SER A 3 34.31 40.35 0.35
C SER A 3 34.33 38.81 0.33
N LEU A 4 35.21 38.18 1.11
CA LEU A 4 35.28 36.71 1.21
C LEU A 4 34.22 36.18 2.20
N SER A 5 33.95 36.97 3.25
CA SER A 5 32.92 36.71 4.26
C SER A 5 31.51 36.76 3.67
N THR A 6 31.23 37.74 2.79
CA THR A 6 29.91 37.87 2.15
C THR A 6 29.65 36.76 1.13
N LEU A 7 30.69 36.31 0.42
CA LEU A 7 30.59 35.19 -0.53
C LEU A 7 30.32 33.85 0.18
N SER A 8 30.95 33.61 1.34
CA SER A 8 30.65 32.42 2.18
C SER A 8 29.22 32.41 2.72
N PHE A 9 28.68 33.57 3.09
CA PHE A 9 27.31 33.67 3.61
C PHE A 9 26.27 33.37 2.52
N LEU A 10 26.51 33.83 1.28
CA LEU A 10 25.64 33.54 0.14
C LEU A 10 25.66 32.05 -0.26
N LEU A 11 26.83 31.40 -0.27
CA LEU A 11 26.91 29.95 -0.52
C LEU A 11 26.18 29.13 0.56
N ALA A 12 26.26 29.53 1.83
CA ALA A 12 25.56 28.85 2.91
C ALA A 12 24.02 28.94 2.78
N THR A 13 23.49 30.06 2.26
CA THR A 13 22.05 30.23 2.02
C THR A 13 21.52 29.45 0.82
N LEU A 14 22.37 29.14 -0.18
CA LEU A 14 21.97 28.29 -1.31
C LEU A 14 21.95 26.80 -0.95
N LEU A 15 22.76 26.37 0.02
CA LEU A 15 22.84 24.97 0.45
C LEU A 15 21.69 24.54 1.38
N THR A 16 20.85 25.48 1.84
CA THR A 16 19.71 25.19 2.73
C THR A 16 18.41 24.88 2.01
N GLN A 17 18.34 24.97 0.67
CA GLN A 17 17.27 24.33 -0.09
C GLN A 17 17.67 22.88 -0.33
N GLY A 18 17.29 21.99 0.60
CA GLY A 18 17.30 20.56 0.33
C GLY A 18 16.48 20.32 -0.94
N SER A 19 17.12 19.81 -1.99
CA SER A 19 16.41 19.47 -3.22
C SER A 19 15.28 18.49 -2.89
N CYS A 20 14.07 18.79 -3.37
CA CYS A 20 12.94 17.88 -3.21
C CYS A 20 13.25 16.54 -3.90
N LEU A 21 12.90 15.44 -3.23
CA LEU A 21 13.07 14.08 -3.73
C LEU A 21 12.40 13.91 -5.10
N ILE A 22 13.00 13.15 -6.01
CA ILE A 22 12.40 12.80 -7.30
C ILE A 22 12.07 11.30 -7.31
N CYS A 23 10.83 10.91 -7.61
CA CYS A 23 10.43 9.51 -7.73
C CYS A 23 9.88 9.19 -9.13
N GLU A 24 9.97 7.93 -9.55
CA GLU A 24 9.19 7.45 -10.69
C GLU A 24 7.73 7.31 -10.28
N THR A 25 6.80 7.74 -11.15
CA THR A 25 5.36 7.66 -10.90
C THR A 25 4.60 6.96 -12.02
N CYS A 26 3.85 5.91 -11.69
CA CYS A 26 2.99 5.17 -12.61
C CYS A 26 1.90 4.37 -11.88
N GLN A 27 0.85 4.01 -12.62
CA GLN A 27 -0.18 3.07 -12.22
C GLN A 27 -0.58 2.28 -13.46
N SER A 28 -0.44 0.95 -13.41
CA SER A 28 -0.79 0.09 -14.56
C SER A 28 -1.12 -1.33 -14.10
N PRO A 29 -1.99 -2.05 -14.84
CA PRO A 29 -2.11 -3.49 -14.69
C PRO A 29 -0.78 -4.20 -14.92
N GLY A 30 -0.57 -5.30 -14.21
CA GLY A 30 0.63 -6.14 -14.30
C GLY A 30 1.54 -6.05 -13.06
N LYS A 31 2.67 -6.76 -13.14
CA LYS A 31 3.66 -6.89 -12.05
C LYS A 31 4.76 -5.83 -12.08
N ASP A 32 4.66 -4.87 -13.00
CA ASP A 32 5.57 -3.75 -13.10
C ASP A 32 4.90 -2.60 -13.85
N CYS A 33 5.42 -1.40 -13.69
CA CYS A 33 5.09 -0.26 -14.52
C CYS A 33 6.30 0.66 -14.69
N THR A 34 6.33 1.37 -15.83
CA THR A 34 7.31 2.41 -16.11
C THR A 34 6.58 3.71 -16.36
N GLY A 35 7.07 4.78 -15.75
CA GLY A 35 6.39 6.05 -15.63
C GLY A 35 7.30 7.25 -15.82
N MET A 36 6.78 8.41 -15.44
CA MET A 36 7.54 9.66 -15.49
C MET A 36 8.18 9.94 -14.13
N SER A 37 9.36 10.56 -14.16
CA SER A 37 9.95 11.16 -12.97
C SER A 37 9.11 12.36 -12.52
N ARG A 38 8.86 12.47 -11.21
CA ARG A 38 8.18 13.61 -10.60
C ARG A 38 8.93 14.04 -9.35
N THR A 39 9.06 15.35 -9.19
CA THR A 39 9.49 15.96 -7.93
C THR A 39 8.37 15.82 -6.91
N CYS A 40 8.67 15.25 -5.76
CA CYS A 40 7.75 15.03 -4.66
C CYS A 40 7.47 16.32 -3.88
N ALA A 41 6.35 16.36 -3.15
CA ALA A 41 6.05 17.46 -2.26
C ALA A 41 7.06 17.53 -1.11
N GLU A 42 7.20 18.68 -0.46
CA GLU A 42 8.13 18.86 0.67
C GLU A 42 7.88 17.89 1.84
N THR A 43 6.64 17.42 1.98
CA THR A 43 6.24 16.44 3.02
C THR A 43 6.51 14.98 2.62
N GLU A 44 6.78 14.71 1.34
CA GLU A 44 6.98 13.37 0.80
C GLU A 44 8.48 13.07 0.64
N ASP A 45 9.02 12.31 1.59
CA ASP A 45 10.45 12.03 1.72
C ASP A 45 10.84 10.59 1.34
N ALA A 46 9.93 9.85 0.68
CA ALA A 46 10.18 8.51 0.17
C ALA A 46 9.53 8.26 -1.21
N CYS A 47 10.13 7.35 -1.98
CA CYS A 47 9.50 6.73 -3.13
C CYS A 47 8.88 5.40 -2.72
N LEU A 48 7.60 5.20 -3.03
CA LEU A 48 6.87 3.95 -2.81
C LEU A 48 6.75 3.18 -4.13
N THR A 49 7.02 1.89 -4.09
CA THR A 49 6.54 0.92 -5.09
C THR A 49 5.60 -0.06 -4.39
N PHE A 50 4.43 -0.27 -4.97
CA PHE A 50 3.41 -1.18 -4.49
C PHE A 50 2.99 -2.12 -5.61
N VAL A 51 2.91 -3.41 -5.33
CA VAL A 51 2.38 -4.43 -6.26
C VAL A 51 1.31 -5.22 -5.52
N GLY A 52 0.09 -5.25 -6.04
CA GLY A 52 -1.05 -5.92 -5.44
C GLY A 52 -1.75 -6.87 -6.39
N ILE A 53 -2.24 -7.98 -5.85
CA ILE A 53 -3.14 -8.93 -6.50
C ILE A 53 -4.47 -8.85 -5.77
N ASN A 54 -5.50 -8.39 -6.47
CA ASN A 54 -6.88 -8.39 -6.00
C ASN A 54 -7.61 -9.57 -6.64
N SER A 55 -8.18 -10.44 -5.80
CA SER A 55 -9.11 -11.48 -6.22
C SER A 55 -10.51 -11.04 -5.85
N LEU A 56 -11.37 -10.85 -6.86
CA LEU A 56 -12.75 -10.42 -6.71
C LEU A 56 -13.62 -11.31 -7.59
N TRP A 57 -14.50 -12.13 -6.99
CA TRP A 57 -15.40 -13.05 -7.70
C TRP A 57 -14.68 -13.96 -8.72
N SER A 58 -13.52 -14.50 -8.32
CA SER A 58 -12.64 -15.42 -9.08
C SER A 58 -11.69 -14.79 -10.12
N ASP A 59 -11.87 -13.51 -10.48
CA ASP A 59 -10.92 -12.81 -11.33
C ASP A 59 -9.75 -12.27 -10.49
N LYS A 60 -8.52 -12.53 -10.95
CA LYS A 60 -7.30 -12.00 -10.33
C LYS A 60 -6.75 -10.86 -11.16
N ILE A 61 -6.76 -9.66 -10.59
CA ILE A 61 -6.19 -8.46 -11.19
C ILE A 61 -4.90 -8.14 -10.45
N THR A 62 -3.78 -8.08 -11.17
CA THR A 62 -2.53 -7.56 -10.63
C THR A 62 -2.37 -6.09 -11.04
N GLU A 63 -1.99 -5.25 -10.10
CA GLU A 63 -1.74 -3.83 -10.30
C GLU A 63 -0.41 -3.43 -9.68
N THR A 64 0.31 -2.55 -10.36
CA THR A 64 1.53 -1.92 -9.84
C THR A 64 1.34 -0.41 -9.78
N VAL A 65 1.78 0.18 -8.68
CA VAL A 65 1.77 1.62 -8.43
C VAL A 65 3.16 2.05 -7.97
N LYS A 66 3.67 3.13 -8.56
CA LYS A 66 4.87 3.85 -8.10
C LYS A 66 4.47 5.29 -7.83
N VAL A 67 4.80 5.83 -6.65
CA VAL A 67 4.40 7.19 -6.23
C VAL A 67 5.41 7.80 -5.25
N CYS A 68 5.33 9.13 -5.07
CA CYS A 68 5.87 9.80 -3.89
C CYS A 68 5.05 9.42 -2.65
N SER A 69 5.70 9.31 -1.49
CA SER A 69 5.08 8.94 -0.22
C SER A 69 5.80 9.61 0.94
N VAL A 70 5.14 9.65 2.10
CA VAL A 70 5.79 9.94 3.38
C VAL A 70 6.39 8.65 3.92
N ASN A 71 7.66 8.67 4.31
CA ASN A 71 8.39 7.50 4.78
C ASN A 71 7.78 6.93 6.07
N SER A 72 7.34 7.79 6.99
CA SER A 72 6.77 7.38 8.28
C SER A 72 5.46 6.60 8.15
N THR A 73 4.74 6.74 7.04
CA THR A 73 3.50 6.00 6.75
C THR A 73 3.73 4.87 5.75
N CYS A 74 4.96 4.67 5.28
CA CYS A 74 5.24 3.63 4.33
C CYS A 74 5.51 2.29 5.02
N LEU A 75 4.65 1.33 4.76
CA LEU A 75 4.72 -0.01 5.32
C LEU A 75 5.29 -0.97 4.29
N SER A 76 6.61 -1.17 4.33
CA SER A 76 7.30 -2.07 3.42
C SER A 76 7.11 -3.53 3.83
N GLY A 77 7.01 -4.40 2.83
CA GLY A 77 6.82 -5.84 3.01
C GLY A 77 5.45 -6.33 2.54
N PRO A 78 5.23 -7.65 2.64
CA PRO A 78 3.99 -8.26 2.21
C PRO A 78 2.84 -8.06 3.20
N ILE A 79 1.62 -7.95 2.68
CA ILE A 79 0.37 -7.97 3.45
C ILE A 79 -0.69 -8.80 2.72
N SER A 80 -1.45 -9.60 3.46
CA SER A 80 -2.69 -10.24 2.99
C SER A 80 -3.92 -9.71 3.72
N VAL A 81 -5.03 -9.66 3.00
CA VAL A 81 -6.38 -9.47 3.53
C VAL A 81 -7.28 -10.54 2.92
N THR A 82 -7.92 -11.35 3.75
CA THR A 82 -8.82 -12.42 3.29
C THR A 82 -10.19 -12.27 3.93
N ILE A 83 -11.22 -12.06 3.11
CA ILE A 83 -12.61 -11.92 3.57
C ILE A 83 -13.36 -13.23 3.40
N ASN A 84 -13.18 -13.89 2.26
CA ASN A 84 -13.72 -15.22 1.96
C ASN A 84 -12.91 -15.86 0.82
N SER A 85 -13.35 -17.02 0.32
CA SER A 85 -12.68 -17.73 -0.78
C SER A 85 -12.68 -16.98 -2.12
N GLU A 86 -13.54 -15.98 -2.29
CA GLU A 86 -13.70 -15.20 -3.53
C GLU A 86 -13.08 -13.80 -3.45
N ILE A 87 -12.88 -13.29 -2.22
CA ILE A 87 -12.39 -11.94 -1.94
C ILE A 87 -11.13 -12.04 -1.09
N HIS A 88 -10.00 -11.86 -1.76
CA HIS A 88 -8.67 -11.93 -1.17
C HIS A 88 -7.74 -10.92 -1.84
N PHE A 89 -6.92 -10.27 -1.04
CA PHE A 89 -5.92 -9.31 -1.47
C PHE A 89 -4.56 -9.72 -0.93
N TRP A 90 -3.58 -9.81 -1.82
CA TRP A 90 -2.18 -10.04 -1.49
C TRP A 90 -1.36 -8.93 -2.12
N SER A 91 -0.48 -8.30 -1.36
CA SER A 91 0.37 -7.24 -1.90
C SER A 91 1.73 -7.22 -1.23
N THR A 92 2.66 -6.53 -1.86
CA THR A 92 3.93 -6.15 -1.25
C THR A 92 4.24 -4.70 -1.59
N SER A 93 4.93 -4.03 -0.68
CA SER A 93 5.38 -2.67 -0.91
C SER A 93 6.85 -2.50 -0.51
N SER A 94 7.50 -1.49 -1.09
CA SER A 94 8.86 -1.10 -0.73
C SER A 94 8.98 0.41 -0.77
N CYS A 95 9.67 0.97 0.22
CA CYS A 95 10.06 2.36 0.24
C CYS A 95 11.56 2.56 0.25
N CYS A 96 11.98 3.62 -0.40
CA CYS A 96 13.37 4.03 -0.45
C CYS A 96 13.47 5.56 -0.48
N GLN A 97 14.59 6.08 0.01
CA GLN A 97 14.89 7.51 0.02
C GLN A 97 16.07 7.75 -0.93
N GLY A 98 15.87 8.58 -1.94
CA GLY A 98 16.86 8.87 -2.97
C GLY A 98 16.23 8.96 -4.35
N ASP A 99 16.76 9.84 -5.19
CA ASP A 99 16.16 10.13 -6.49
C ASP A 99 16.05 8.87 -7.35
N LEU A 100 14.84 8.60 -7.83
CA LEU A 100 14.47 7.49 -8.70
C LEU A 100 14.88 6.11 -8.15
N CYS A 101 15.01 5.98 -6.82
CA CYS A 101 15.38 4.72 -6.18
C CYS A 101 14.36 3.59 -6.43
N ASN A 102 13.12 3.96 -6.77
CA ASN A 102 12.02 3.06 -7.08
C ASN A 102 11.93 2.64 -8.56
N ASN A 103 12.95 2.95 -9.38
CA ASN A 103 12.95 2.63 -10.81
C ASN A 103 13.02 1.13 -11.13
N LYS A 104 13.46 0.32 -10.18
CA LYS A 104 13.52 -1.14 -10.32
C LYS A 104 12.15 -1.74 -10.05
N LYS A 105 11.88 -2.84 -10.75
CA LYS A 105 10.74 -3.70 -10.47
C LYS A 105 10.83 -4.22 -9.04
N LEU A 106 9.69 -4.20 -8.34
CA LEU A 106 9.53 -4.85 -7.05
C LEU A 106 9.12 -6.31 -7.26
N ASP A 107 9.88 -7.24 -6.70
CA ASP A 107 9.55 -8.65 -6.76
C ASP A 107 8.47 -8.99 -5.74
N MET A 108 7.40 -9.64 -6.21
CA MET A 108 6.32 -10.12 -5.37
C MET A 108 6.66 -11.51 -4.85
N PRO A 109 6.80 -11.70 -3.52
CA PRO A 109 7.03 -13.02 -2.97
C PRO A 109 5.82 -13.94 -3.21
N PRO A 110 6.03 -15.26 -3.30
CA PRO A 110 4.94 -16.21 -3.33
C PRO A 110 4.16 -16.11 -2.01
N GLU A 111 2.83 -16.24 -2.11
CA GLU A 111 1.96 -16.26 -0.94
C GLU A 111 2.19 -17.55 -0.14
N ASN A 112 2.35 -17.42 1.18
CA ASN A 112 2.47 -18.57 2.07
C ASN A 112 1.08 -19.02 2.53
N THR A 113 0.55 -20.05 1.89
CA THR A 113 -0.78 -20.61 2.19
C THR A 113 -0.78 -21.72 3.24
N THR A 114 0.34 -21.90 3.95
CA THR A 114 0.45 -22.90 5.02
C THR A 114 -0.41 -22.50 6.21
N LEU A 115 -1.30 -23.38 6.66
CA LEU A 115 -2.13 -23.16 7.85
C LEU A 115 -1.25 -22.89 9.08
N ASN A 116 -1.52 -21.80 9.81
CA ASN A 116 -0.76 -21.43 11.00
C ASN A 116 -1.47 -21.76 12.32
N GLY A 117 -2.70 -22.30 12.25
CA GLY A 117 -3.49 -22.75 13.39
C GLY A 117 -4.38 -21.68 14.03
N LEU A 118 -4.29 -20.42 13.60
CA LEU A 118 -5.23 -19.37 14.00
C LEU A 118 -6.49 -19.43 13.13
N THR A 119 -7.58 -18.89 13.67
CA THR A 119 -8.85 -18.77 12.94
C THR A 119 -9.50 -17.43 13.23
N CYS A 120 -10.23 -16.90 12.25
CA CYS A 120 -11.00 -15.68 12.39
C CYS A 120 -12.45 -15.89 11.95
N PRO A 121 -13.41 -15.16 12.55
CA PRO A 121 -14.71 -15.00 11.93
C PRO A 121 -14.55 -14.31 10.57
N ALA A 122 -15.48 -14.58 9.67
CA ALA A 122 -15.46 -14.04 8.33
C ALA A 122 -16.89 -13.82 7.81
N CYS A 123 -17.11 -12.66 7.22
CA CYS A 123 -18.37 -12.34 6.57
C CYS A 123 -18.23 -11.16 5.61
N PHE A 124 -19.12 -11.11 4.63
CA PHE A 124 -19.26 -10.00 3.70
C PHE A 124 -20.73 -9.73 3.50
N ASN A 125 -21.17 -8.50 3.72
CA ASN A 125 -22.51 -8.05 3.39
C ASN A 125 -22.47 -6.70 2.67
N LEU A 126 -23.25 -6.58 1.60
CA LEU A 126 -23.42 -5.36 0.83
C LEU A 126 -24.90 -4.96 0.88
N GLY A 127 -25.17 -3.73 1.29
CA GLY A 127 -26.50 -3.18 1.58
C GLY A 127 -26.86 -3.16 3.07
N SER A 128 -26.02 -3.71 3.96
CA SER A 128 -26.23 -3.75 5.41
C SER A 128 -24.93 -3.47 6.17
N ASP A 129 -25.07 -3.01 7.41
CA ASP A 129 -23.99 -2.78 8.37
C ASP A 129 -23.72 -3.99 9.28
N GLN A 130 -24.40 -5.11 9.05
CA GLN A 130 -24.27 -6.34 9.83
C GLN A 130 -24.22 -7.58 8.94
N CYS A 131 -23.63 -8.65 9.45
CA CYS A 131 -23.63 -9.96 8.82
C CYS A 131 -24.58 -10.92 9.54
N GLU A 132 -25.49 -11.55 8.79
CA GLU A 132 -26.39 -12.57 9.35
C GLU A 132 -25.71 -13.94 9.47
N MET A 133 -24.77 -14.25 8.56
CA MET A 133 -24.03 -15.51 8.55
C MET A 133 -22.53 -15.25 8.71
N VAL A 134 -21.99 -15.66 9.85
CA VAL A 134 -20.55 -15.62 10.13
C VAL A 134 -19.97 -17.00 9.91
N ARG A 135 -18.96 -17.09 9.04
CA ARG A 135 -18.16 -18.29 8.83
C ARG A 135 -16.85 -18.19 9.60
N THR A 136 -16.12 -19.29 9.68
CA THR A 136 -14.77 -19.32 10.23
C THR A 136 -13.78 -19.57 9.09
N LEU A 137 -12.75 -18.75 9.01
CA LEU A 137 -11.62 -18.94 8.11
C LEU A 137 -10.38 -19.32 8.90
N ASN A 138 -9.54 -20.17 8.29
CA ASN A 138 -8.24 -20.52 8.85
C ASN A 138 -7.21 -19.53 8.36
N CYS A 139 -6.38 -19.02 9.27
CA CYS A 139 -5.27 -18.15 8.93
C CYS A 139 -4.12 -18.96 8.32
N VAL A 140 -3.39 -18.32 7.41
CA VAL A 140 -2.24 -18.91 6.71
C VAL A 140 -1.03 -18.01 6.82
N GLY A 141 0.17 -18.60 6.74
CA GLY A 141 1.42 -17.84 6.78
C GLY A 141 1.48 -16.91 8.00
N GLU A 142 1.67 -15.62 7.74
CA GLU A 142 1.81 -14.56 8.76
C GLU A 142 0.48 -13.92 9.19
N ASP A 143 -0.65 -14.39 8.65
CA ASP A 143 -1.98 -13.90 9.04
C ASP A 143 -2.24 -14.14 10.53
N ASN A 144 -2.38 -13.08 11.30
CA ASN A 144 -2.43 -13.17 12.77
C ASN A 144 -3.47 -12.25 13.43
N HIS A 145 -4.25 -11.51 12.65
CA HIS A 145 -5.32 -10.64 13.18
C HIS A 145 -6.64 -10.83 12.44
N CYS A 146 -7.73 -10.59 13.16
CA CYS A 146 -9.07 -10.50 12.60
C CYS A 146 -9.48 -9.03 12.49
N ILE A 147 -10.04 -8.65 11.35
CA ILE A 147 -10.52 -7.28 11.09
C ILE A 147 -12.03 -7.24 11.02
N THR A 148 -12.59 -6.09 11.37
CA THR A 148 -14.01 -5.77 11.17
C THR A 148 -14.08 -4.33 10.68
N THR A 149 -14.63 -4.15 9.48
CA THR A 149 -14.72 -2.85 8.82
C THR A 149 -16.11 -2.68 8.24
N SER A 150 -16.68 -1.50 8.40
CA SER A 150 -17.92 -1.11 7.74
C SER A 150 -17.78 0.26 7.10
N GLY A 151 -18.60 0.55 6.11
CA GLY A 151 -18.56 1.83 5.41
C GLY A 151 -19.65 1.96 4.37
N THR A 152 -19.53 2.99 3.53
CA THR A 152 -20.47 3.25 2.45
C THR A 152 -19.70 3.44 1.14
N ILE A 153 -19.97 2.59 0.16
CA ILE A 153 -19.50 2.76 -1.21
C ILE A 153 -20.50 3.65 -1.93
N THR A 154 -20.04 4.76 -2.48
CA THR A 154 -20.86 5.65 -3.31
C THR A 154 -20.49 5.47 -4.77
N VAL A 155 -21.41 4.91 -5.55
CA VAL A 155 -21.27 4.78 -7.01
C VAL A 155 -22.28 5.71 -7.67
N SER A 156 -21.79 6.83 -8.19
CA SER A 156 -22.61 7.90 -8.75
C SER A 156 -23.65 8.44 -7.74
N LYS A 157 -24.91 7.99 -7.82
CA LYS A 157 -26.00 8.37 -6.90
C LYS A 157 -26.44 7.23 -5.97
N LEU A 158 -25.82 6.06 -6.11
CA LEU A 158 -26.13 4.89 -5.30
C LEU A 158 -25.19 4.84 -4.09
N HIS A 159 -25.77 4.78 -2.90
CA HIS A 159 -25.04 4.60 -1.64
C HIS A 159 -25.28 3.18 -1.14
N LEU A 160 -24.23 2.37 -1.08
CA LEU A 160 -24.30 1.00 -0.59
C LEU A 160 -23.48 0.89 0.68
N HIS A 161 -24.13 0.57 1.79
CA HIS A 161 -23.43 0.19 3.01
C HIS A 161 -22.72 -1.15 2.80
N PHE A 162 -21.59 -1.35 3.44
CA PHE A 162 -20.95 -2.64 3.50
C PHE A 162 -20.49 -2.95 4.92
N HIS A 163 -20.45 -4.23 5.24
CA HIS A 163 -19.83 -4.77 6.44
C HIS A 163 -18.95 -5.96 6.07
N ILE A 164 -17.72 -5.94 6.58
CA ILE A 164 -16.67 -6.90 6.28
C ILE A 164 -16.07 -7.37 7.60
N VAL A 165 -15.98 -8.69 7.76
CA VAL A 165 -15.15 -9.34 8.77
C VAL A 165 -14.22 -10.31 8.06
N GLY A 166 -12.94 -10.31 8.42
CA GLY A 166 -11.96 -11.15 7.75
C GLY A 166 -10.63 -11.25 8.49
N ILE A 167 -9.64 -11.77 7.79
CA ILE A 167 -8.27 -11.98 8.24
C ILE A 167 -7.37 -10.89 7.64
N ILE A 168 -6.36 -10.46 8.39
CA ILE A 168 -5.28 -9.61 7.90
C ILE A 168 -3.93 -10.05 8.48
N THR A 169 -2.85 -9.81 7.74
CA THR A 169 -1.50 -9.82 8.28
C THR A 169 -1.27 -8.60 9.16
N GLY A 170 -1.01 -8.81 10.45
CA GLY A 170 -0.82 -7.75 11.44
C GLY A 170 0.62 -7.31 11.59
N SER A 171 1.37 -7.24 10.50
CA SER A 171 2.73 -6.70 10.54
C SER A 171 2.74 -5.20 10.90
N HIS A 172 1.60 -4.48 10.86
CA HIS A 172 1.58 -3.02 10.97
C HIS A 172 0.27 -2.38 11.53
N MET A 173 -0.38 -2.99 12.53
CA MET A 173 -1.44 -2.30 13.32
C MET A 173 -0.87 -1.56 14.52
#